data_AF-A0A6C1Y3B6-F1
#
_entry.id   AF-A0A6C1Y3B6-F1
#
_cell.length_a   1.000
_cell.length_b   1.000
_cell.length_c   1.000
_cell.angle_alpha   90.00
_cell.angle_beta   90.00
_cell.angle_gamma   90.00
#
_symmetry.space_group_name_H-M   'P 1'
#
loop_
_entity.id
_entity.type
_entity.pdbx_description
1 polymer ?
#
loop_
_entity_poly.entity_id
_entity_poly.type
_entity_poly.pdbx_seq_one_letter_code
_entity_poly.pdbx_strand_id
1 'polypeptide(L)'
;MQQIIVKTNNASQVVNQTQVVTKNGQPTIIKANGNANYEFVKENTGRAPDHIVTKRVGKDLHVSFEEAGQDSDLIIENFYNYQESALVGQAENGQYYYYIPDTGEVVDYVTQLNAGSIQGQALGGQNLVSPWWVASGLTSTGGLGSLPWLLGSTGAVAAVAHRQGKDDDERPAAYISIETVAKNDVVNVDERGTEVEVIGAVSGYYTPGDIVTLVINGKTYKTPVDATGSFTIKVPAEELSKDSDSIIEASVAATSPAGNFTASTMHRYAVEIVSPKAIHDPANQGGVIVRPDDQADRLIIDYTDEADQPQQITISKDPSTGTWSPQGNLPAGVEVNPQTGEVTLSPDAIKDGSTLT
;
A
#
# COMPACT_ATOMS: atom_id res chain seq x y z
N MET A 1 0.16 30.45 -13.37
CA MET A 1 0.15 31.60 -12.42
C MET A 1 -1.26 31.76 -11.91
N GLN A 2 -1.56 31.01 -10.87
CA GLN A 2 -2.76 31.15 -10.07
C GLN A 2 -2.43 32.06 -8.89
N GLN A 3 -3.40 32.85 -8.43
CA GLN A 3 -3.27 33.61 -7.20
C GLN A 3 -4.20 32.97 -6.17
N ILE A 4 -3.60 32.43 -5.12
CA ILE A 4 -4.32 31.79 -4.02
C ILE A 4 -4.28 32.71 -2.83
N ILE A 5 -5.43 32.93 -2.23
CA ILE A 5 -5.57 33.58 -0.93
C ILE A 5 -5.65 32.47 0.11
N VAL A 6 -4.75 32.49 1.08
CA VAL A 6 -4.78 31.63 2.25
C VAL A 6 -5.39 32.43 3.40
N LYS A 7 -6.57 32.03 3.87
CA LYS A 7 -7.17 32.61 5.09
C LYS A 7 -6.87 31.68 6.27
N THR A 8 -6.31 32.24 7.33
CA THR A 8 -6.13 31.54 8.61
C THR A 8 -7.32 31.84 9.49
N ASN A 9 -8.02 30.80 9.90
CA ASN A 9 -9.31 30.85 10.56
C ASN A 9 -9.19 30.19 11.94
N ASN A 10 -9.45 30.92 13.02
CA ASN A 10 -9.54 30.32 14.34
C ASN A 10 -11.00 29.96 14.68
N ALA A 11 -11.26 29.52 15.90
CA ALA A 11 -12.60 29.13 16.39
C ALA A 11 -13.72 30.20 16.26
N SER A 12 -13.40 31.44 15.88
CA SER A 12 -14.35 32.55 15.91
C SER A 12 -14.27 33.52 14.73
N GLN A 13 -13.12 33.63 14.04
CA GLN A 13 -12.91 34.63 12.99
C GLN A 13 -11.71 34.33 12.08
N VAL A 14 -11.63 35.09 10.98
CA VAL A 14 -10.43 35.13 10.13
C VAL A 14 -9.41 35.93 10.92
N VAL A 15 -8.27 35.32 11.22
CA VAL A 15 -7.19 35.97 11.98
C VAL A 15 -6.04 36.42 11.11
N ASN A 16 -5.91 35.87 9.90
CA ASN A 16 -4.92 36.32 8.93
C ASN A 16 -5.38 36.00 7.50
N GLN A 17 -4.88 36.77 6.53
CA GLN A 17 -5.08 36.50 5.10
C GLN A 17 -3.76 36.79 4.37
N THR A 18 -3.28 35.84 3.57
CA THR A 18 -2.02 35.94 2.86
C THR A 18 -2.21 35.57 1.40
N GLN A 19 -1.64 36.38 0.49
CA GLN A 19 -1.66 36.10 -0.94
C GLN A 19 -0.45 35.26 -1.31
N VAL A 20 -0.70 34.17 -2.04
CA VAL A 20 0.28 33.22 -2.55
C VAL A 20 0.24 33.30 -4.07
N VAL A 21 1.41 33.54 -4.68
CA VAL A 21 1.55 33.58 -6.14
C VAL A 21 2.20 32.27 -6.58
N THR A 22 1.50 31.47 -7.38
CA THR A 22 2.04 30.19 -7.88
C THR A 22 3.00 30.46 -9.02
N LYS A 23 4.31 30.45 -8.72
CA LYS A 23 5.37 30.71 -9.69
C LYS A 23 6.69 30.10 -9.23
N ASN A 24 7.36 29.37 -10.11
CA ASN A 24 8.65 28.71 -9.85
C ASN A 24 9.67 29.69 -9.28
N GLY A 25 10.02 29.52 -8.00
CA GLY A 25 11.28 30.04 -7.49
C GLY A 25 11.34 30.37 -6.00
N GLN A 26 10.24 30.75 -5.34
CA GLN A 26 10.24 30.97 -3.88
C GLN A 26 8.84 30.75 -3.29
N PRO A 27 8.68 29.81 -2.34
CA PRO A 27 7.42 29.60 -1.65
C PRO A 27 7.04 30.84 -0.83
N THR A 28 5.75 31.11 -0.74
CA THR A 28 5.23 32.01 0.29
C THR A 28 5.32 31.30 1.63
N ILE A 29 5.92 31.93 2.64
CA ILE A 29 6.12 31.31 3.95
C ILE A 29 5.20 31.99 4.97
N ILE A 30 4.39 31.19 5.67
CA ILE A 30 3.57 31.64 6.79
C ILE A 30 3.86 30.80 8.03
N LYS A 31 3.60 31.35 9.22
CA LYS A 31 3.71 30.61 10.48
C LYS A 31 2.38 29.99 10.85
N ALA A 32 2.41 28.74 11.29
CA ALA A 32 1.22 28.09 11.81
C ALA A 32 0.70 28.80 13.06
N ASN A 33 -0.62 28.97 13.11
CA ASN A 33 -1.36 29.41 14.28
C ASN A 33 -2.00 28.19 14.97
N GLY A 34 -1.99 28.17 16.30
CA GLY A 34 -2.64 27.11 17.07
C GLY A 34 -4.15 27.18 16.92
N ASN A 35 -4.79 26.00 16.85
CA ASN A 35 -6.24 25.84 16.76
C ASN A 35 -6.84 26.64 15.58
N ALA A 36 -6.19 26.54 14.41
CA ALA A 36 -6.59 27.26 13.22
C ALA A 36 -6.67 26.36 11.99
N ASN A 37 -7.67 26.61 11.15
CA ASN A 37 -7.81 26.02 9.82
C ASN A 37 -7.32 26.98 8.74
N TYR A 38 -6.79 26.44 7.64
CA TYR A 38 -6.25 27.20 6.52
C TYR A 38 -7.16 27.01 5.31
N GLU A 39 -7.90 28.06 4.95
CA GLU A 39 -8.78 28.08 3.79
C GLU A 39 -8.02 28.55 2.56
N PHE A 40 -8.12 27.78 1.49
CA PHE A 40 -7.55 28.15 0.19
C PHE A 40 -8.63 28.70 -0.73
N VAL A 41 -8.36 29.86 -1.34
CA VAL A 41 -9.30 30.56 -2.21
C VAL A 41 -8.57 31.07 -3.46
N LYS A 42 -8.89 30.54 -4.63
CA LYS A 42 -8.48 31.08 -5.92
C LYS A 42 -9.10 32.47 -6.09
N GLU A 43 -8.26 33.49 -6.28
CA GLU A 43 -8.71 34.89 -6.35
C GLU A 43 -9.69 35.15 -7.51
N ASN A 44 -9.52 34.46 -8.63
CA ASN A 44 -10.32 34.65 -9.83
C ASN A 44 -11.72 34.02 -9.75
N THR A 45 -11.89 32.94 -9.00
CA THR A 45 -13.17 32.22 -8.89
C THR A 45 -13.85 32.38 -7.54
N GLY A 46 -13.11 32.78 -6.50
CA GLY A 46 -13.58 32.78 -5.12
C GLY A 46 -13.76 31.37 -4.55
N ARG A 47 -13.33 30.32 -5.26
CA ARG A 47 -13.43 28.90 -4.88
C ARG A 47 -12.06 28.33 -4.54
N ALA A 48 -12.03 27.20 -3.86
CA ALA A 48 -10.80 26.52 -3.55
C ALA A 48 -10.18 25.79 -4.77
N PRO A 49 -8.86 25.52 -4.78
CA PRO A 49 -8.28 24.50 -5.64
C PRO A 49 -8.89 23.12 -5.38
N ASP A 50 -9.31 22.43 -6.43
CA ASP A 50 -9.95 21.12 -6.31
C ASP A 50 -8.95 20.04 -5.91
N HIS A 51 -7.69 20.22 -6.33
CA HIS A 51 -6.56 19.35 -6.02
C HIS A 51 -5.34 20.18 -5.59
N ILE A 52 -4.59 19.66 -4.63
CA ILE A 52 -3.30 20.19 -4.18
C ILE A 52 -2.34 19.04 -3.91
N VAL A 53 -1.04 19.32 -3.94
CA VAL A 53 -0.02 18.38 -3.47
C VAL A 53 0.57 18.88 -2.17
N THR A 54 0.63 18.02 -1.17
CA THR A 54 1.16 18.31 0.16
C THR A 54 2.39 17.47 0.43
N LYS A 55 3.37 18.07 1.11
CA LYS A 55 4.60 17.38 1.53
C LYS A 55 4.93 17.76 2.96
N ARG A 56 5.27 16.78 3.79
CA ARG A 56 5.81 17.06 5.13
C ARG A 56 7.33 17.19 5.08
N VAL A 57 7.84 18.33 5.55
CA VAL A 57 9.28 18.54 5.72
C VAL A 57 9.55 18.86 7.20
N GLY A 58 9.94 17.85 7.96
CA GLY A 58 10.10 17.97 9.41
C GLY A 58 8.80 18.38 10.12
N LYS A 59 8.79 19.59 10.67
CA LYS A 59 7.63 20.18 11.37
C LYS A 59 6.78 21.09 10.47
N ASP A 60 7.19 21.29 9.23
CA ASP A 60 6.59 22.22 8.29
C ASP A 60 5.75 21.46 7.25
N LEU A 61 4.65 22.08 6.82
CA LEU A 61 3.81 21.59 5.74
C LEU A 61 4.10 22.41 4.49
N HIS A 62 4.47 21.73 3.42
CA HIS A 62 4.66 22.29 2.09
C HIS A 62 3.42 21.99 1.25
N VAL A 63 2.94 22.98 0.50
CA VAL A 63 1.78 22.88 -0.37
C VAL A 63 2.14 23.39 -1.77
N SER A 64 1.79 22.61 -2.78
CA SER A 64 1.84 22.97 -4.20
C SER A 64 0.42 23.02 -4.73
N PHE A 65 0.08 24.10 -5.43
CA PHE A 65 -1.24 24.31 -6.04
C PHE A 65 -1.25 23.97 -7.54
N GLU A 66 -0.13 23.47 -8.05
CA GLU A 66 0.03 23.03 -9.43
C GLU A 66 0.04 21.48 -9.49
N GLU A 67 -0.64 20.89 -10.48
CA GLU A 67 -0.88 19.44 -10.57
C GLU A 67 0.40 18.59 -10.62
N ALA A 68 1.53 19.16 -11.06
CA ALA A 68 2.81 18.46 -11.12
C ALA A 68 3.54 18.38 -9.75
N GLY A 69 3.16 19.19 -8.76
CA GLY A 69 3.57 19.06 -7.36
C GLY A 69 5.07 19.18 -7.02
N GLN A 70 5.94 19.55 -7.97
CA GLN A 70 7.40 19.49 -7.78
C GLN A 70 7.95 20.59 -6.85
N ASP A 71 7.43 21.82 -6.96
CA ASP A 71 7.86 22.96 -6.16
C ASP A 71 6.76 23.42 -5.20
N SER A 72 7.16 23.86 -4.01
CA SER A 72 6.22 24.41 -3.01
C SER A 72 5.85 25.84 -3.37
N ASP A 73 4.55 26.12 -3.44
CA ASP A 73 4.00 27.47 -3.58
C ASP A 73 3.78 28.12 -2.20
N LEU A 74 3.46 27.30 -1.20
CA LEU A 74 3.22 27.71 0.18
C LEU A 74 3.98 26.79 1.15
N ILE A 75 4.59 27.39 2.18
CA ILE A 75 5.11 26.68 3.36
C ILE A 75 4.39 27.22 4.60
N ILE A 76 3.80 26.31 5.37
CA ILE A 76 3.24 26.59 6.69
C ILE A 76 4.22 26.07 7.74
N GLU A 77 5.04 26.97 8.29
CA GLU A 77 6.04 26.62 9.29
C GLU A 77 5.39 26.17 10.61
N ASN A 78 5.91 25.11 11.22
CA ASN A 78 5.43 24.53 12.47
C ASN A 78 4.00 23.96 12.41
N PHE A 79 3.48 23.64 11.22
CA PHE A 79 2.14 23.06 11.07
C PHE A 79 1.90 21.86 11.99
N TYR A 80 2.86 20.93 12.06
CA TYR A 80 2.73 19.70 12.85
C TYR A 80 2.95 19.90 14.36
N ASN A 81 3.24 21.12 14.83
CA ASN A 81 3.25 21.42 16.26
C ASN A 81 1.82 21.59 16.82
N TYR A 82 0.81 21.71 15.96
CA TYR A 82 -0.58 21.94 16.34
C TYR A 82 -1.49 20.85 15.76
N GLN A 83 -1.98 19.96 16.64
CA GLN A 83 -2.76 18.77 16.24
C GLN A 83 -4.19 19.08 15.77
N GLU A 84 -4.65 20.32 15.92
CA GLU A 84 -6.02 20.76 15.62
C GLU A 84 -6.12 21.59 14.32
N SER A 85 -5.08 21.58 13.48
CA SER A 85 -5.06 22.34 12.23
C SER A 85 -5.54 21.50 11.05
N ALA A 86 -6.35 22.07 10.16
CA ALA A 86 -6.72 21.41 8.91
C ALA A 86 -6.64 22.36 7.71
N LEU A 87 -6.60 21.79 6.51
CA LEU A 87 -6.77 22.53 5.26
C LEU A 87 -8.20 22.39 4.79
N VAL A 88 -8.78 23.47 4.29
CA VAL A 88 -10.20 23.54 3.90
C VAL A 88 -10.39 24.41 2.67
N GLY A 89 -11.53 24.26 2.02
CA GLY A 89 -11.87 25.06 0.86
C GLY A 89 -13.35 25.04 0.53
N GLN A 90 -13.82 26.10 -0.15
CA GLN A 90 -15.16 26.15 -0.71
C GLN A 90 -15.17 25.49 -2.09
N ALA A 91 -15.92 24.41 -2.23
CA ALA A 91 -16.09 23.69 -3.49
C ALA A 91 -17.10 24.39 -4.42
N GLU A 92 -17.29 23.83 -5.61
CA GLU A 92 -18.15 24.42 -6.64
C GLU A 92 -19.62 24.57 -6.23
N ASN A 93 -20.10 23.67 -5.38
CA ASN A 93 -21.45 23.67 -4.81
C ASN A 93 -21.65 24.75 -3.71
N GLY A 94 -20.62 25.57 -3.44
CA GLY A 94 -20.65 26.62 -2.42
C GLY A 94 -20.53 26.10 -0.98
N GLN A 95 -20.38 24.78 -0.80
CA GLN A 95 -20.16 24.14 0.48
C GLN A 95 -18.67 24.05 0.81
N TYR A 96 -18.34 23.85 2.08
CA TYR A 96 -16.96 23.78 2.55
C TYR A 96 -16.59 22.33 2.86
N TYR A 97 -15.36 21.97 2.54
CA TYR A 97 -14.82 20.64 2.75
C TYR A 97 -13.39 20.70 3.27
N TYR A 98 -12.96 19.62 3.91
CA TYR A 98 -11.54 19.40 4.17
C TYR A 98 -10.83 18.96 2.90
N TYR A 99 -9.54 19.27 2.82
CA TYR A 99 -8.65 18.52 1.95
C TYR A 99 -8.34 17.18 2.62
N ILE A 100 -8.70 16.11 1.93
CA ILE A 100 -8.47 14.73 2.32
C ILE A 100 -7.52 14.08 1.32
N PRO A 101 -6.74 13.07 1.72
CA PRO A 101 -5.78 12.46 0.81
C PRO A 101 -6.52 11.74 -0.31
N ASP A 102 -5.97 11.82 -1.52
CA ASP A 102 -6.53 11.07 -2.66
C ASP A 102 -6.50 9.55 -2.39
N THR A 103 -5.58 9.10 -1.52
CA THR A 103 -5.46 7.71 -1.09
C THR A 103 -6.56 7.28 -0.12
N GLY A 104 -7.21 8.23 0.57
CA GLY A 104 -8.17 7.95 1.65
C GLY A 104 -7.56 7.35 2.91
N GLU A 105 -6.25 7.07 2.94
CA GLU A 105 -5.58 6.47 4.10
C GLU A 105 -5.45 7.46 5.25
N VAL A 106 -5.69 6.99 6.47
CA VAL A 106 -5.60 7.82 7.69
C VAL A 106 -4.21 8.43 7.88
N VAL A 107 -3.16 7.69 7.50
CA VAL A 107 -1.76 8.13 7.60
C VAL A 107 -1.37 9.19 6.57
N ASP A 108 -2.18 9.37 5.52
CA ASP A 108 -1.92 10.31 4.43
C ASP A 108 -2.71 11.62 4.57
N TYR A 109 -3.55 11.73 5.60
CA TYR A 109 -4.17 13.01 5.93
C TYR A 109 -3.10 14.03 6.25
N VAL A 110 -3.33 15.27 5.82
CA VAL A 110 -2.39 16.39 6.04
C VAL A 110 -1.93 16.51 7.49
N THR A 111 -2.77 16.15 8.47
CA THR A 111 -2.46 16.19 9.90
C THR A 111 -1.54 15.07 10.38
N GLN A 112 -1.44 13.97 9.63
CA GLN A 112 -0.76 12.73 10.03
C GLN A 112 0.34 12.29 9.05
N LEU A 113 0.53 13.01 7.94
CA LEU A 113 1.55 12.71 6.94
C LEU A 113 2.89 12.33 7.57
N ASN A 114 3.45 11.21 7.12
CA ASN A 114 4.80 10.81 7.48
C ASN A 114 5.82 11.84 6.96
N ALA A 115 6.91 12.04 7.71
CA ALA A 115 7.95 12.99 7.31
C ALA A 115 8.58 12.56 5.98
N GLY A 116 8.63 13.45 5.00
CA GLY A 116 9.11 13.17 3.65
C GLY A 116 8.05 12.68 2.67
N SER A 117 6.86 12.26 3.15
CA SER A 117 5.76 11.87 2.27
C SER A 117 5.27 13.04 1.42
N ILE A 118 4.90 12.72 0.19
CA ILE A 118 4.26 13.62 -0.78
C ILE A 118 2.91 13.00 -1.09
N GLN A 119 1.83 13.74 -0.87
CA GLN A 119 0.47 13.25 -1.07
C GLN A 119 -0.40 14.28 -1.79
N GLY A 120 -1.12 13.81 -2.79
CA GLY A 120 -2.22 14.55 -3.39
C GLY A 120 -3.39 14.62 -2.40
N GLN A 121 -4.07 15.76 -2.40
CA GLN A 121 -5.24 16.00 -1.57
C GLN A 121 -6.32 16.66 -2.41
N ALA A 122 -7.56 16.26 -2.18
CA ALA A 122 -8.73 16.82 -2.83
C ALA A 122 -9.77 17.27 -1.81
N LEU A 123 -10.63 18.20 -2.21
CA LEU A 123 -11.78 18.59 -1.39
C LEU A 123 -12.75 17.41 -1.29
N GLY A 124 -13.05 16.95 -0.08
CA GLY A 124 -13.93 15.81 0.10
C GLY A 124 -14.35 15.53 1.53
N GLY A 125 -15.11 14.44 1.69
CA GLY A 125 -15.68 14.02 2.97
C GLY A 125 -17.02 14.70 3.27
N GLN A 126 -17.31 14.86 4.56
CA GLN A 126 -18.54 15.50 5.02
C GLN A 126 -18.49 17.01 4.77
N ASN A 127 -19.62 17.57 4.34
CA ASN A 127 -19.78 19.02 4.25
C ASN A 127 -19.61 19.66 5.63
N LEU A 128 -18.80 20.71 5.71
CA LEU A 128 -18.60 21.49 6.91
C LEU A 128 -19.74 22.50 7.09
N VAL A 129 -20.54 22.29 8.13
CA VAL A 129 -21.66 23.18 8.44
C VAL A 129 -21.13 24.53 8.90
N SER A 130 -21.56 25.58 8.21
CA SER A 130 -21.16 26.94 8.52
C SER A 130 -21.75 27.44 9.86
N PRO A 131 -20.96 28.14 10.71
CA PRO A 131 -19.59 28.54 10.45
C PRO A 131 -18.62 27.38 10.75
N TRP A 132 -17.99 26.85 9.70
CA TRP A 132 -17.22 25.60 9.70
C TRP A 132 -15.89 25.70 10.46
N TRP A 133 -15.49 26.92 10.79
CA TRP A 133 -14.38 27.28 11.68
C TRP A 133 -14.73 27.25 13.18
N VAL A 134 -15.99 27.08 13.60
CA VAL A 134 -16.35 26.90 15.02
C VAL A 134 -16.19 25.43 15.36
N ALA A 135 -15.16 25.08 16.15
CA ALA A 135 -14.99 23.73 16.66
C ALA A 135 -16.30 23.28 17.36
N SER A 136 -16.93 22.22 16.86
CA SER A 136 -18.14 21.66 17.45
C SER A 136 -17.87 21.22 18.89
N GLY A 137 -18.28 22.04 19.85
CA GLY A 137 -18.43 21.61 21.22
C GLY A 137 -19.58 20.60 21.34
N LEU A 138 -19.26 19.32 21.40
CA LEU A 138 -20.09 18.33 22.09
C LEU A 138 -19.21 17.39 22.91
N THR A 139 -19.17 17.65 24.21
CA THR A 139 -18.52 16.83 25.23
C THR A 139 -19.43 15.68 25.70
N SER A 140 -18.78 14.59 26.15
CA SER A 140 -19.20 13.54 27.11
C SER A 140 -19.55 12.18 26.48
N THR A 141 -18.94 11.04 26.86
CA THR A 141 -18.30 10.70 28.15
C THR A 141 -17.26 9.59 27.95
N GLY A 142 -16.05 9.76 28.47
CA GLY A 142 -14.97 8.75 28.48
C GLY A 142 -13.80 9.14 27.57
N GLY A 143 -12.75 9.72 28.15
CA GLY A 143 -11.69 10.42 27.42
C GLY A 143 -10.87 9.57 26.44
N LEU A 144 -10.60 10.17 25.28
CA LEU A 144 -9.32 10.43 24.60
C LEU A 144 -9.70 11.34 23.40
N GLY A 145 -8.92 12.38 23.11
CA GLY A 145 -9.29 13.48 22.19
C GLY A 145 -9.74 13.01 20.81
N SER A 146 -11.02 13.21 20.50
CA SER A 146 -11.65 12.80 19.25
C SER A 146 -11.77 14.00 18.30
N LEU A 147 -10.91 14.05 17.29
CA LEU A 147 -11.22 14.77 16.05
C LEU A 147 -12.50 14.15 15.44
N PRO A 148 -13.41 14.93 14.84
CA PRO A 148 -14.75 14.47 14.44
C PRO A 148 -14.79 13.41 13.33
N TRP A 149 -13.64 12.92 12.86
CA TRP A 149 -13.54 11.97 11.73
C TRP A 149 -13.27 10.52 12.20
N LEU A 150 -13.25 10.28 13.52
CA LEU A 150 -12.94 8.98 14.11
C LEU A 150 -14.16 8.13 14.53
N LEU A 151 -15.39 8.46 14.10
CA LEU A 151 -16.56 7.65 14.41
C LEU A 151 -17.19 7.02 13.16
N GLY A 152 -16.94 5.71 13.02
CA GLY A 152 -18.02 4.75 12.78
C GLY A 152 -18.29 4.37 11.32
N SER A 153 -17.76 3.19 10.97
CA SER A 153 -18.39 2.21 10.10
C SER A 153 -19.92 2.13 10.22
N THR A 154 -20.67 2.55 9.18
CA THR A 154 -21.94 1.98 8.66
C THR A 154 -22.49 2.90 7.55
N GLY A 155 -23.02 2.33 6.46
CA GLY A 155 -23.14 2.99 5.15
C GLY A 155 -24.25 4.04 4.89
N ALA A 156 -23.99 4.82 3.83
CA ALA A 156 -24.86 5.48 2.82
C ALA A 156 -26.08 6.36 3.18
N VAL A 157 -26.13 7.61 2.66
CA VAL A 157 -27.05 8.08 1.56
C VAL A 157 -26.70 9.49 1.03
N ALA A 158 -27.08 9.75 -0.24
CA ALA A 158 -26.61 10.76 -1.20
C ALA A 158 -27.64 11.88 -1.62
N ALA A 159 -27.21 12.80 -2.53
CA ALA A 159 -27.92 13.54 -3.63
C ALA A 159 -28.64 14.92 -3.37
N VAL A 160 -28.79 15.93 -4.28
CA VAL A 160 -28.37 16.37 -5.66
C VAL A 160 -28.93 17.81 -5.95
N ALA A 161 -28.29 18.63 -6.84
CA ALA A 161 -28.87 19.50 -7.95
C ALA A 161 -28.10 20.86 -8.16
N HIS A 162 -27.74 21.40 -9.36
CA HIS A 162 -28.19 21.28 -10.77
C HIS A 162 -27.16 21.87 -11.80
N ARG A 163 -26.87 21.20 -12.95
CA ARG A 163 -27.04 21.73 -14.33
C ARG A 163 -26.79 20.68 -15.42
N GLN A 164 -27.71 20.62 -16.39
CA GLN A 164 -27.82 19.62 -17.45
C GLN A 164 -26.63 19.57 -18.42
N GLY A 165 -26.07 18.36 -18.59
CA GLY A 165 -25.15 18.04 -19.69
C GLY A 165 -24.51 16.65 -19.63
N LYS A 166 -25.27 15.59 -19.32
CA LYS A 166 -24.94 14.15 -19.45
C LYS A 166 -23.47 13.78 -19.17
N ASP A 167 -23.20 13.36 -17.93
CA ASP A 167 -22.50 12.11 -17.56
C ASP A 167 -22.17 12.15 -16.05
N ASP A 168 -23.23 12.22 -15.25
CA ASP A 168 -23.22 12.68 -13.85
C ASP A 168 -23.08 11.49 -12.87
N ASP A 169 -21.89 10.89 -12.81
CA ASP A 169 -21.53 10.00 -11.70
C ASP A 169 -20.53 10.72 -10.79
N GLU A 170 -21.02 11.07 -9.59
CA GLU A 170 -20.31 11.88 -8.59
C GLU A 170 -19.36 11.06 -7.70
N ARG A 171 -19.08 9.79 -8.04
CA ARG A 171 -18.12 8.95 -7.31
C ARG A 171 -16.67 9.35 -7.67
N PRO A 172 -15.72 9.36 -6.70
CA PRO A 172 -14.31 9.61 -6.99
C PRO A 172 -13.76 8.53 -7.94
N ALA A 173 -12.62 8.76 -8.62
CA ALA A 173 -12.05 7.75 -9.52
C ALA A 173 -11.87 6.38 -8.81
N ALA A 174 -11.97 5.28 -9.56
CA ALA A 174 -11.74 3.95 -9.00
C ALA A 174 -10.37 3.88 -8.32
N TYR A 175 -10.34 3.26 -7.15
CA TYR A 175 -9.12 2.91 -6.44
C TYR A 175 -9.18 1.42 -6.11
N ILE A 176 -8.06 0.72 -6.24
CA ILE A 176 -7.94 -0.71 -5.92
C ILE A 176 -6.85 -0.91 -4.88
N SER A 177 -7.12 -1.77 -3.90
CA SER A 177 -6.21 -2.18 -2.85
C SER A 177 -6.22 -3.70 -2.67
N ILE A 178 -5.12 -4.23 -2.17
CA ILE A 178 -5.02 -5.60 -1.66
C ILE A 178 -4.97 -5.49 -0.14
N GLU A 179 -5.88 -6.16 0.55
CA GLU A 179 -5.98 -6.13 2.00
C GLU A 179 -5.06 -7.19 2.61
N THR A 180 -5.12 -8.43 2.12
CA THR A 180 -4.30 -9.54 2.60
C THR A 180 -4.03 -10.57 1.51
N VAL A 181 -2.80 -11.07 1.46
CA VAL A 181 -2.42 -12.33 0.82
C VAL A 181 -2.39 -13.43 1.88
N ALA A 182 -3.03 -14.56 1.62
CA ALA A 182 -3.29 -15.56 2.66
C ALA A 182 -4.03 -14.92 3.85
N LYS A 183 -3.59 -15.17 5.09
CA LYS A 183 -4.19 -14.59 6.31
C LYS A 183 -3.41 -13.40 6.88
N ASN A 184 -2.17 -13.21 6.44
CA ASN A 184 -1.19 -12.36 7.13
C ASN A 184 -0.08 -11.83 6.21
N ASP A 185 -0.28 -11.82 4.89
CA ASP A 185 0.73 -11.46 3.87
C ASP A 185 1.99 -12.33 3.86
N VAL A 186 1.91 -13.52 4.46
CA VAL A 186 3.00 -14.50 4.46
C VAL A 186 2.50 -15.80 3.85
N VAL A 187 3.09 -16.16 2.70
CA VAL A 187 2.90 -17.48 2.10
C VAL A 187 3.91 -18.42 2.75
N ASN A 188 3.39 -19.33 3.57
CA ASN A 188 4.14 -20.31 4.34
C ASN A 188 3.78 -21.73 3.87
N VAL A 189 4.20 -22.73 4.65
CA VAL A 189 3.93 -24.14 4.30
C VAL A 189 2.46 -24.51 4.36
N ASP A 190 1.71 -23.98 5.33
CA ASP A 190 0.32 -24.39 5.54
C ASP A 190 -0.54 -24.05 4.32
N GLU A 191 -0.13 -23.08 3.51
CA GLU A 191 -0.77 -22.77 2.24
C GLU A 191 -0.34 -23.67 1.06
N ARG A 192 0.74 -24.47 1.17
CA ARG A 192 1.26 -25.29 0.06
C ARG A 192 0.26 -26.31 -0.45
N GLY A 193 0.27 -26.51 -1.77
CA GLY A 193 -0.65 -27.44 -2.45
C GLY A 193 -2.12 -27.02 -2.41
N THR A 194 -2.42 -25.84 -1.85
CA THR A 194 -3.76 -25.25 -1.81
C THR A 194 -3.82 -23.98 -2.65
N GLU A 195 -5.04 -23.46 -2.83
CA GLU A 195 -5.22 -22.11 -3.33
C GLU A 195 -5.20 -21.11 -2.17
N VAL A 196 -4.38 -20.08 -2.30
CA VAL A 196 -4.28 -18.93 -1.41
C VAL A 196 -5.31 -17.89 -1.83
N GLU A 197 -6.04 -17.37 -0.86
CA GLU A 197 -6.95 -16.24 -1.08
C GLU A 197 -6.16 -14.94 -1.06
N VAL A 198 -6.32 -14.15 -2.12
CA VAL A 198 -5.91 -12.75 -2.19
C VAL A 198 -7.18 -11.92 -2.07
N ILE A 199 -7.30 -11.18 -0.97
CA ILE A 199 -8.47 -10.40 -0.61
C ILE A 199 -8.13 -8.93 -0.85
N GLY A 200 -9.06 -8.19 -1.46
CA GLY A 200 -8.89 -6.76 -1.70
C GLY A 200 -10.20 -6.04 -1.91
N ALA A 201 -10.10 -4.73 -2.12
CA ALA A 201 -11.24 -3.85 -2.29
C ALA A 201 -11.03 -2.85 -3.44
N VAL A 202 -12.14 -2.51 -4.10
CA VAL A 202 -12.26 -1.42 -5.05
C VAL A 202 -13.21 -0.38 -4.46
N SER A 203 -12.77 0.88 -4.41
CA SER A 203 -13.55 2.01 -3.92
C SER A 203 -13.69 3.10 -4.98
N GLY A 204 -14.56 4.08 -4.74
CA GLY A 204 -14.87 5.13 -5.69
C GLY A 204 -15.75 4.66 -6.83
N TYR A 205 -15.41 5.03 -8.05
CA TYR A 205 -16.17 4.72 -9.24
C TYR A 205 -15.88 3.27 -9.64
N TYR A 206 -16.80 2.36 -9.34
CA TYR A 206 -16.78 1.00 -9.89
C TYR A 206 -18.22 0.50 -10.06
N THR A 207 -18.41 -0.47 -10.94
CA THR A 207 -19.67 -1.18 -11.09
C THR A 207 -19.47 -2.62 -10.61
N PRO A 208 -20.37 -3.17 -9.78
CA PRO A 208 -20.32 -4.59 -9.44
C PRO A 208 -20.29 -5.43 -10.73
N GLY A 209 -19.31 -6.32 -10.84
CA GLY A 209 -18.99 -7.03 -12.08
C GLY A 209 -17.81 -6.48 -12.87
N ASP A 210 -17.28 -5.28 -12.52
CA ASP A 210 -16.00 -4.78 -13.05
C ASP A 210 -14.90 -5.80 -12.74
N ILE A 211 -14.02 -6.02 -13.72
CA ILE A 211 -13.06 -7.12 -13.65
C ILE A 211 -11.77 -6.65 -12.99
N VAL A 212 -11.50 -7.21 -11.81
CA VAL A 212 -10.19 -7.13 -11.16
C VAL A 212 -9.25 -8.13 -11.83
N THR A 213 -8.03 -7.69 -12.10
CA THR A 213 -6.95 -8.46 -12.72
C THR A 213 -5.71 -8.39 -11.83
N LEU A 214 -5.21 -9.54 -11.41
CA LEU A 214 -3.92 -9.68 -10.73
C LEU A 214 -2.89 -10.29 -11.68
N VAL A 215 -1.67 -9.77 -11.67
CA VAL A 215 -0.49 -10.40 -12.28
C VAL A 215 0.43 -10.87 -11.16
N ILE A 216 0.71 -12.18 -11.16
CA ILE A 216 1.53 -12.88 -10.15
C ILE A 216 2.38 -13.89 -10.90
N ASN A 217 3.70 -13.87 -10.72
CA ASN A 217 4.63 -14.74 -11.46
C ASN A 217 4.41 -14.67 -13.00
N GLY A 218 4.06 -13.48 -13.50
CA GLY A 218 3.72 -13.25 -14.92
C GLY A 218 2.40 -13.90 -15.38
N LYS A 219 1.63 -14.54 -14.50
CA LYS A 219 0.32 -15.13 -14.81
C LYS A 219 -0.82 -14.22 -14.37
N THR A 220 -1.92 -14.29 -15.11
CA THR A 220 -3.08 -13.42 -14.91
C THR A 220 -4.22 -14.15 -14.21
N TYR A 221 -4.72 -13.57 -13.12
CA TYR A 221 -5.88 -14.05 -12.38
C TYR A 221 -6.96 -12.97 -12.38
N LYS A 222 -8.23 -13.38 -12.47
CA LYS A 222 -9.35 -12.44 -12.63
C LYS A 222 -10.55 -12.82 -11.79
N THR A 223 -11.24 -11.82 -11.26
CA THR A 223 -12.54 -11.98 -10.58
C THR A 223 -13.36 -10.71 -10.75
N PRO A 224 -14.70 -10.78 -10.74
CA PRO A 224 -15.52 -9.57 -10.64
C PRO A 224 -15.43 -8.96 -9.23
N VAL A 225 -15.46 -7.63 -9.14
CA VAL A 225 -15.73 -6.93 -7.88
C VAL A 225 -17.21 -7.09 -7.50
N ASP A 226 -17.50 -7.29 -6.21
CA ASP A 226 -18.86 -7.44 -5.72
C ASP A 226 -19.58 -6.11 -5.44
N ALA A 227 -20.83 -6.18 -4.96
CA ALA A 227 -21.64 -4.99 -4.66
C ALA A 227 -21.10 -4.12 -3.52
N THR A 228 -20.29 -4.70 -2.63
CA THR A 228 -19.65 -4.01 -1.51
C THR A 228 -18.30 -3.40 -1.88
N GLY A 229 -17.79 -3.69 -3.07
CA GLY A 229 -16.46 -3.29 -3.52
C GLY A 229 -15.39 -4.33 -3.19
N SER A 230 -15.76 -5.46 -2.59
CA SER A 230 -14.81 -6.49 -2.20
C SER A 230 -14.53 -7.44 -3.36
N PHE A 231 -13.33 -8.03 -3.37
CA PHE A 231 -12.99 -9.13 -4.24
C PHE A 231 -12.11 -10.16 -3.54
N THR A 232 -12.21 -11.40 -3.99
CA THR A 232 -11.33 -12.49 -3.58
C THR A 232 -10.90 -13.27 -4.80
N ILE A 233 -9.58 -13.46 -4.95
CA ILE A 233 -8.99 -14.28 -6.00
C ILE A 233 -8.23 -15.43 -5.36
N LYS A 234 -8.53 -16.65 -5.82
CA LYS A 234 -7.79 -17.85 -5.43
C LYS A 234 -6.61 -18.05 -6.36
N VAL A 235 -5.41 -18.10 -5.79
CA VAL A 235 -4.14 -18.22 -6.50
C VAL A 235 -3.42 -19.45 -5.97
N PRO A 236 -2.94 -20.38 -6.81
CA PRO A 236 -2.14 -21.50 -6.33
C PRO A 236 -0.91 -21.02 -5.53
N ALA A 237 -0.69 -21.56 -4.34
CA ALA A 237 0.44 -21.17 -3.49
C ALA A 237 1.81 -21.32 -4.20
N GLU A 238 1.90 -22.28 -5.12
CA GLU A 238 3.09 -22.51 -5.94
C GLU A 238 3.44 -21.31 -6.84
N GLU A 239 2.44 -20.56 -7.31
CA GLU A 239 2.66 -19.40 -8.18
C GLU A 239 3.14 -18.20 -7.36
N LEU A 240 2.57 -18.00 -6.18
CA LEU A 240 3.06 -17.00 -5.22
C LEU A 240 4.48 -17.33 -4.73
N SER A 241 4.79 -18.61 -4.50
CA SER A 241 6.13 -19.02 -4.03
C SER A 241 7.21 -18.91 -5.12
N LYS A 242 6.83 -18.87 -6.40
CA LYS A 242 7.74 -18.74 -7.55
C LYS A 242 7.89 -17.31 -8.05
N ASP A 243 7.05 -16.40 -7.57
CA ASP A 243 7.06 -15.00 -7.91
C ASP A 243 8.32 -14.32 -7.35
N SER A 244 9.22 -13.92 -8.24
CA SER A 244 10.60 -13.61 -7.87
C SER A 244 10.78 -12.30 -7.11
N ASP A 245 9.87 -11.35 -7.27
CA ASP A 245 9.86 -10.07 -6.55
C ASP A 245 8.89 -10.02 -5.37
N SER A 246 8.02 -11.04 -5.27
CA SER A 246 6.91 -11.18 -4.32
C SER A 246 6.01 -9.94 -4.33
N ILE A 247 5.62 -9.50 -5.53
CA ILE A 247 4.75 -8.34 -5.78
C ILE A 247 3.54 -8.78 -6.61
N ILE A 248 2.34 -8.51 -6.09
CA ILE A 248 1.10 -8.62 -6.86
C ILE A 248 0.85 -7.29 -7.57
N GLU A 249 0.77 -7.31 -8.89
CA GLU A 249 0.26 -6.17 -9.66
C GLU A 249 -1.25 -6.29 -9.80
N ALA A 250 -2.02 -5.40 -9.17
CA ALA A 250 -3.47 -5.41 -9.18
C ALA A 250 -4.02 -4.27 -10.03
N SER A 251 -5.04 -4.55 -10.84
CA SER A 251 -5.74 -3.54 -11.61
C SER A 251 -7.23 -3.83 -11.71
N VAL A 252 -8.05 -2.79 -11.89
CA VAL A 252 -9.48 -2.91 -12.20
C VAL A 252 -9.80 -2.00 -13.37
N ALA A 253 -10.49 -2.54 -14.36
CA ALA A 253 -11.06 -1.76 -15.45
C ALA A 253 -12.47 -1.34 -15.04
N ALA A 254 -12.68 -0.05 -14.87
CA ALA A 254 -13.96 0.54 -14.51
C ALA A 254 -14.52 1.37 -15.67
N THR A 255 -15.85 1.30 -15.85
CA THR A 255 -16.56 2.04 -16.90
C THR A 255 -17.41 3.13 -16.31
N SER A 256 -17.02 4.40 -16.54
CA SER A 256 -17.82 5.57 -16.21
C SER A 256 -18.63 6.11 -17.38
N PRO A 257 -19.66 6.94 -17.12
CA PRO A 257 -20.31 7.71 -18.17
C PRO A 257 -19.29 8.56 -18.96
N ALA A 258 -18.25 9.08 -18.30
CA ALA A 258 -17.15 9.82 -18.92
C ALA A 258 -16.15 8.94 -19.72
N GLY A 259 -16.28 7.61 -19.67
CA GLY A 259 -15.45 6.65 -20.42
C GLY A 259 -14.86 5.52 -19.57
N ASN A 260 -14.12 4.63 -20.23
CA ASN A 260 -13.39 3.52 -19.58
C ASN A 260 -12.05 4.01 -19.03
N PHE A 261 -11.70 3.57 -17.83
CA PHE A 261 -10.41 3.86 -17.22
C PHE A 261 -9.94 2.68 -16.37
N THR A 262 -8.66 2.70 -15.99
CA THR A 262 -8.03 1.63 -15.22
C THR A 262 -7.43 2.21 -13.95
N ALA A 263 -7.74 1.61 -12.81
CA ALA A 263 -7.02 1.85 -11.56
C ALA A 263 -6.06 0.69 -11.30
N SER A 264 -4.91 0.98 -10.70
CA SER A 264 -3.86 -0.01 -10.45
C SER A 264 -3.11 0.24 -9.15
N THR A 265 -2.66 -0.83 -8.51
CA THR A 265 -1.78 -0.81 -7.34
C THR A 265 -0.80 -1.98 -7.39
N MET A 266 0.21 -1.94 -6.52
CA MET A 266 1.15 -3.04 -6.28
C MET A 266 1.12 -3.41 -4.80
N HIS A 267 1.09 -4.70 -4.48
CA HIS A 267 1.10 -5.20 -3.10
C HIS A 267 2.24 -6.19 -2.88
N ARG A 268 3.07 -5.94 -1.86
CA ARG A 268 4.18 -6.84 -1.50
C ARG A 268 3.71 -7.86 -0.48
N TYR A 269 4.17 -9.09 -0.60
CA TYR A 269 4.00 -10.14 0.39
C TYR A 269 5.35 -10.81 0.68
N ALA A 270 5.39 -11.62 1.73
CA ALA A 270 6.56 -12.42 2.08
C ALA A 270 6.31 -13.90 1.75
N VAL A 271 7.36 -14.58 1.31
CA VAL A 271 7.39 -16.03 1.22
C VAL A 271 8.27 -16.52 2.36
N GLU A 272 7.73 -17.35 3.24
CA GLU A 272 8.48 -17.93 4.34
C GLU A 272 9.39 -19.04 3.81
N ILE A 273 10.70 -18.83 4.00
CA ILE A 273 11.73 -19.80 3.67
C ILE A 273 12.24 -20.38 4.98
N VAL A 274 11.97 -21.66 5.21
CA VAL A 274 12.56 -22.43 6.30
C VAL A 274 13.93 -22.93 5.86
N SER A 275 14.98 -22.56 6.60
CA SER A 275 16.34 -23.00 6.32
C SER A 275 16.53 -24.47 6.66
N PRO A 276 17.19 -25.26 5.80
CA PRO A 276 17.52 -26.64 6.10
C PRO A 276 18.51 -26.77 7.24
N LYS A 277 18.48 -27.91 7.92
CA LYS A 277 19.38 -28.19 9.05
C LYS A 277 20.52 -29.11 8.61
N ALA A 278 21.74 -28.57 8.62
CA ALA A 278 22.95 -29.36 8.46
C ALA A 278 23.33 -30.02 9.79
N ILE A 279 23.66 -31.30 9.74
CA ILE A 279 24.14 -32.10 10.86
C ILE A 279 25.48 -32.71 10.44
N HIS A 280 26.54 -32.35 11.16
CA HIS A 280 27.80 -33.07 11.06
C HIS A 280 27.60 -34.43 11.74
N ASP A 281 27.80 -35.52 11.01
CA ASP A 281 27.68 -36.87 11.56
C ASP A 281 29.08 -37.42 11.90
N PRO A 282 29.44 -37.54 13.20
CA PRO A 282 30.72 -38.09 13.63
C PRO A 282 30.90 -39.56 13.22
N ALA A 283 29.81 -40.30 13.00
CA ALA A 283 29.86 -41.70 12.57
C ALA A 283 30.23 -41.82 11.08
N ASN A 284 30.02 -40.77 10.28
CA ASN A 284 30.32 -40.75 8.85
C ASN A 284 31.70 -40.13 8.53
N GLN A 285 32.64 -40.19 9.48
CA GLN A 285 34.05 -39.78 9.31
C GLN A 285 34.28 -38.38 8.69
N GLY A 286 33.40 -37.41 8.94
CA GLY A 286 33.51 -36.04 8.39
C GLY A 286 32.44 -35.67 7.36
N GLY A 287 31.57 -36.62 6.98
CA GLY A 287 30.43 -36.34 6.11
C GLY A 287 29.36 -35.45 6.75
N VAL A 288 28.51 -34.87 5.90
CA VAL A 288 27.42 -33.97 6.31
C VAL A 288 26.08 -34.53 5.86
N ILE A 289 25.11 -34.47 6.76
CA ILE A 289 23.73 -34.80 6.46
C ILE A 289 22.93 -33.50 6.48
N VAL A 290 22.25 -33.19 5.38
CA VAL A 290 21.34 -32.04 5.28
C VAL A 290 19.91 -32.57 5.26
N ARG A 291 19.10 -32.07 6.20
CA ARG A 291 17.69 -32.41 6.27
C ARG A 291 16.86 -31.24 5.75
N PRO A 292 15.94 -31.47 4.79
CA PRO A 292 14.90 -30.50 4.52
C PRO A 292 14.09 -30.30 5.80
N ASP A 293 13.53 -29.11 5.96
CA ASP A 293 12.50 -28.90 6.95
C ASP A 293 11.32 -29.85 6.69
N ASP A 294 10.60 -30.26 7.75
CA ASP A 294 9.48 -31.22 7.67
C ASP A 294 8.43 -30.83 6.62
N GLN A 295 8.39 -29.54 6.32
CA GLN A 295 7.41 -28.86 5.51
C GLN A 295 7.92 -28.52 4.10
N ALA A 296 9.23 -28.56 3.83
CA ALA A 296 9.80 -28.17 2.54
C ALA A 296 9.40 -29.12 1.37
N ASP A 297 9.31 -28.56 0.17
CA ASP A 297 9.09 -29.26 -1.11
C ASP A 297 10.28 -29.17 -2.07
N ARG A 298 11.24 -28.31 -1.76
CA ARG A 298 12.50 -28.15 -2.47
C ARG A 298 13.62 -27.90 -1.47
N LEU A 299 14.76 -28.53 -1.71
CA LEU A 299 15.99 -28.29 -0.97
C LEU A 299 17.09 -27.99 -1.98
N ILE A 300 17.74 -26.85 -1.80
CA ILE A 300 18.92 -26.42 -2.54
C ILE A 300 20.07 -26.43 -1.55
N ILE A 301 21.18 -27.05 -1.94
CA ILE A 301 22.40 -27.16 -1.13
C ILE A 301 23.55 -26.64 -1.96
N ASP A 302 24.17 -25.55 -1.50
CA ASP A 302 25.41 -25.05 -2.07
C ASP A 302 26.59 -25.48 -1.20
N TYR A 303 27.62 -26.07 -1.81
CA TYR A 303 28.83 -26.50 -1.11
C TYR A 303 30.07 -26.46 -2.02
N THR A 304 31.26 -26.62 -1.43
CA THR A 304 32.53 -26.72 -2.17
C THR A 304 33.09 -28.13 -2.04
N ASP A 305 33.47 -28.75 -3.16
CA ASP A 305 34.08 -30.08 -3.18
C ASP A 305 35.60 -30.04 -2.89
N GLU A 306 36.20 -31.22 -2.73
CA GLU A 306 37.64 -31.40 -2.46
C GLU A 306 38.56 -30.86 -3.58
N ALA A 307 38.02 -30.58 -4.78
CA ALA A 307 38.74 -29.96 -5.88
C ALA A 307 38.56 -28.42 -5.92
N ASP A 308 38.04 -27.82 -4.84
CA ASP A 308 37.74 -26.40 -4.73
C ASP A 308 36.72 -25.91 -5.78
N GLN A 309 35.85 -26.80 -6.27
CA GLN A 309 34.77 -26.42 -7.19
C GLN A 309 33.45 -26.22 -6.45
N PRO A 310 32.71 -25.15 -6.76
CA PRO A 310 31.36 -24.95 -6.24
C PRO A 310 30.41 -25.98 -6.85
N GLN A 311 29.61 -26.61 -5.99
CA GLN A 311 28.60 -27.59 -6.35
C GLN A 311 27.25 -27.13 -5.81
N GLN A 312 26.19 -27.38 -6.58
CA GLN A 312 24.81 -27.12 -6.17
C GLN A 312 23.99 -28.38 -6.37
N ILE A 313 23.31 -28.83 -5.31
CA ILE A 313 22.34 -29.92 -5.38
C ILE A 313 20.95 -29.31 -5.26
N THR A 314 20.05 -29.66 -6.16
CA THR A 314 18.62 -29.35 -6.03
C THR A 314 17.85 -30.66 -5.97
N ILE A 315 17.08 -30.88 -4.90
CA ILE A 315 16.10 -31.97 -4.82
C ILE A 315 14.69 -31.38 -4.68
N SER A 316 13.68 -32.11 -5.16
CA SER A 316 12.28 -31.70 -5.05
C SER A 316 11.40 -32.87 -4.62
N LYS A 317 10.36 -32.56 -3.84
CA LYS A 317 9.34 -33.48 -3.37
C LYS A 317 8.18 -33.47 -4.36
N ASP A 318 7.83 -34.63 -4.88
CA ASP A 318 6.64 -34.78 -5.71
C ASP A 318 5.38 -34.63 -4.81
N PRO A 319 4.47 -33.69 -5.10
CA PRO A 319 3.30 -33.43 -4.25
C PRO A 319 2.25 -34.55 -4.30
N SER A 320 2.26 -35.38 -5.34
CA SER A 320 1.30 -36.47 -5.51
C SER A 320 1.72 -37.74 -4.78
N THR A 321 3.02 -38.02 -4.71
CA THR A 321 3.58 -39.24 -4.10
C THR A 321 4.27 -38.99 -2.77
N GLY A 322 4.65 -37.73 -2.49
CA GLY A 322 5.44 -37.33 -1.32
C GLY A 322 6.92 -37.73 -1.42
N THR A 323 7.37 -38.26 -2.57
CA THR A 323 8.75 -38.76 -2.76
C THR A 323 9.69 -37.68 -3.23
N TRP A 324 10.88 -37.60 -2.64
CA TRP A 324 11.96 -36.72 -3.03
C TRP A 324 12.82 -37.30 -4.15
N SER A 325 13.23 -36.44 -5.08
CA SER A 325 14.10 -36.81 -6.19
C SER A 325 15.06 -35.68 -6.56
N PRO A 326 16.28 -35.99 -7.04
CA PRO A 326 17.23 -34.99 -7.50
C PRO A 326 16.84 -34.41 -8.86
N GLN A 327 17.05 -33.10 -9.03
CA GLN A 327 17.02 -32.45 -10.32
C GLN A 327 18.37 -32.62 -11.02
N GLY A 328 18.46 -33.61 -11.90
CA GLY A 328 19.68 -33.92 -12.66
C GLY A 328 20.57 -34.96 -11.99
N ASN A 329 21.82 -35.05 -12.45
CA ASN A 329 22.78 -36.02 -11.94
C ASN A 329 23.37 -35.53 -10.63
N LEU A 330 23.44 -36.42 -9.64
CA LEU A 330 24.12 -36.14 -8.39
C LEU A 330 25.65 -36.22 -8.55
N PRO A 331 26.42 -35.34 -7.89
CA PRO A 331 27.86 -35.48 -7.76
C PRO A 331 28.25 -36.81 -7.09
N ALA A 332 29.49 -37.26 -7.30
CA ALA A 332 30.00 -38.46 -6.64
C ALA A 332 30.00 -38.27 -5.11
N GLY A 333 29.58 -39.31 -4.38
CA GLY A 333 29.53 -39.27 -2.91
C GLY A 333 28.32 -38.53 -2.33
N VAL A 334 27.34 -38.17 -3.16
CA VAL A 334 26.07 -37.57 -2.72
C VAL A 334 24.93 -38.59 -2.87
N GLU A 335 24.18 -38.81 -1.79
CA GLU A 335 23.02 -39.67 -1.77
C GLU A 335 21.78 -38.91 -1.29
N VAL A 336 20.61 -39.25 -1.82
CA VAL A 336 19.31 -38.66 -1.44
C VAL A 336 18.40 -39.77 -0.96
N ASN A 337 17.86 -39.65 0.24
CA ASN A 337 16.81 -40.53 0.72
C ASN A 337 15.47 -40.08 0.12
N PRO A 338 14.83 -40.89 -0.75
CA PRO A 338 13.62 -40.46 -1.46
C PRO A 338 12.41 -40.30 -0.54
N GLN A 339 12.44 -40.82 0.69
CA GLN A 339 11.28 -40.78 1.59
C GLN A 339 11.35 -39.59 2.54
N THR A 340 12.56 -39.24 2.99
CA THR A 340 12.77 -38.15 3.95
C THR A 340 13.30 -36.88 3.29
N GLY A 341 13.85 -36.98 2.08
CA GLY A 341 14.57 -35.88 1.42
C GLY A 341 15.94 -35.60 2.05
N GLU A 342 16.37 -36.43 3.00
CA GLU A 342 17.69 -36.32 3.62
C GLU A 342 18.79 -36.49 2.55
N VAL A 343 19.71 -35.52 2.49
CA VAL A 343 20.86 -35.56 1.58
C VAL A 343 22.11 -35.86 2.39
N THR A 344 22.80 -36.92 2.03
CA THR A 344 24.07 -37.32 2.64
C THR A 344 25.21 -36.97 1.69
N LEU A 345 26.15 -36.16 2.17
CA LEU A 345 27.42 -35.88 1.52
C LEU A 345 28.50 -36.69 2.25
N SER A 346 29.13 -37.63 1.55
CA SER A 346 30.28 -38.36 2.07
C SER A 346 31.47 -37.42 2.32
N PRO A 347 32.44 -37.79 3.17
CA PRO A 347 33.66 -37.01 3.38
C PRO A 347 34.36 -36.61 2.07
N ASP A 348 34.46 -37.52 1.11
CA ASP A 348 35.15 -37.26 -0.16
C ASP A 348 34.36 -36.33 -1.12
N ALA A 349 33.10 -36.02 -0.79
CA ALA A 349 32.25 -35.17 -1.62
C ALA A 349 32.39 -33.70 -1.24
N ILE A 350 32.70 -33.37 0.02
CA ILE A 350 32.69 -32.01 0.55
C ILE A 350 34.03 -31.68 1.18
N LYS A 351 34.57 -30.50 0.85
CA LYS A 351 35.83 -30.06 1.41
C LYS A 351 35.73 -29.78 2.91
N ASP A 352 36.69 -30.30 3.67
CA ASP A 352 36.84 -30.05 5.10
C ASP A 352 36.85 -28.54 5.45
N GLY A 353 36.00 -28.15 6.40
CA GLY A 353 35.90 -26.77 6.89
C GLY A 353 35.10 -25.81 5.99
N SER A 354 34.48 -26.31 4.93
CA SER A 354 33.56 -25.54 4.07
C SER A 354 32.28 -25.14 4.80
N THR A 355 31.73 -23.99 4.42
CA THR A 355 30.38 -23.58 4.80
C THR A 355 29.35 -24.16 3.83
N LEU A 356 28.29 -24.76 4.36
CA LEU A 356 27.12 -25.24 3.62
C LEU A 356 25.97 -24.26 3.83
N THR A 357 25.28 -23.88 2.75
CA THR A 357 24.14 -22.95 2.77
C THR A 357 22.90 -23.53 2.11
#